data_AF-A0AB33WXV0-F1
#
_entry.id   AF-A0AB33WXV0-F1
#
_cell.length_a   1.000
_cell.length_b   1.000
_cell.length_c   1.000
_cell.angle_alpha   90.00
_cell.angle_beta   90.00
_cell.angle_gamma   90.00
#
_symmetry.space_group_name_H-M   'P 1'
#
loop_
_entity.id
_entity.type
_entity.pdbx_description
1 polymer ?
#
loop_
_entity_poly.entity_id
_entity_poly.type
_entity_poly.pdbx_seq_one_letter_code
_entity_poly.pdbx_strand_id
1 'polypeptide(L)' 'MLAAGHSCIRLYTHEAMSENIVLYTRRGHTKSHRAEERGLRRAYMSKALD' A
#
# COMPACT_ATOMS: atom_id res chain seq x y z
N MET A 1 -15.55 -19.64 -9.72
CA MET A 1 -14.26 -19.65 -8.99
C MET A 1 -14.22 -18.37 -8.17
N LEU A 2 -14.68 -18.43 -6.91
CA LEU A 2 -14.82 -17.24 -6.07
C LEU A 2 -13.42 -16.72 -5.74
N ALA A 3 -13.08 -15.52 -6.18
CA ALA A 3 -12.00 -14.75 -5.58
C ALA A 3 -12.23 -14.77 -4.05
N ALA A 4 -11.18 -14.96 -3.25
CA ALA A 4 -11.23 -15.45 -1.86
C ALA A 4 -11.91 -14.50 -0.81
N GLY A 5 -12.95 -13.75 -1.17
CA GLY A 5 -13.68 -12.85 -0.27
C GLY A 5 -12.84 -11.67 0.23
N HIS A 6 -11.71 -11.38 -0.42
CA HIS A 6 -10.85 -10.28 -0.03
C HIS A 6 -11.41 -8.94 -0.52
N SER A 7 -11.60 -8.01 0.41
CA SER A 7 -12.10 -6.66 0.14
C SER A 7 -11.01 -5.68 -0.30
N CYS A 8 -9.75 -5.95 0.01
CA CYS A 8 -8.63 -5.08 -0.36
C CYS A 8 -7.27 -5.78 -0.42
N ILE A 9 -6.36 -5.19 -1.20
CA ILE A 9 -4.92 -5.47 -1.18
C ILE A 9 -4.25 -4.41 -0.30
N ARG A 10 -3.49 -4.85 0.71
CA ARG A 10 -2.65 -3.97 1.54
C ARG A 10 -1.18 -4.23 1.25
N LEU A 11 -0.41 -3.16 1.11
CA LEU A 11 1.03 -3.22 0.92
C LEU A 11 1.73 -2.15 1.75
N TYR A 12 3.03 -2.30 1.94
CA TYR A 12 3.89 -1.26 2.48
C TYR A 12 5.12 -1.08 1.59
N THR A 13 5.64 0.14 1.54
CA THR A 13 6.92 0.44 0.91
C THR A 13 7.73 1.37 1.81
N HIS A 14 9.05 1.42 1.62
CA HIS A 14 9.86 2.35 2.39
C HIS A 14 9.49 3.79 2.01
N GLU A 15 9.40 4.69 2.99
CA GLU A 15 8.94 6.07 2.76
C GLU A 15 9.79 6.80 1.72
N ALA A 16 11.11 6.55 1.70
CA ALA A 16 12.02 7.15 0.73
C ALA A 16 11.83 6.64 -0.72
N MET A 17 11.11 5.53 -0.93
CA MET A 17 10.81 5.00 -2.26
C MET A 17 9.63 5.73 -2.90
N SER A 18 9.82 7.02 -3.18
CA SER A 18 8.78 7.90 -3.74
C SER A 18 8.23 7.39 -5.08
N GLU A 19 9.06 6.75 -5.90
CA GLU A 19 8.63 6.15 -7.18
C GLU A 19 7.62 5.02 -6.97
N ASN A 20 7.84 4.16 -5.98
CA ASN A 20 6.88 3.11 -5.63
C ASN A 20 5.55 3.71 -5.17
N ILE A 21 5.60 4.75 -4.34
CA ILE A 21 4.40 5.44 -3.84
C ILE A 21 3.60 6.01 -5.03
N VAL A 22 4.27 6.69 -5.97
CA VAL A 22 3.62 7.24 -7.17
C VAL A 22 3.05 6.12 -8.05
N LEU A 23 3.82 5.05 -8.27
CA LEU A 23 3.39 3.89 -9.06
C LEU A 23 2.12 3.26 -8.46
N TYR A 24 2.11 2.97 -7.16
CA TYR A 24 0.96 2.37 -6.49
C TYR A 24 -0.24 3.31 -6.47
N THR A 25 -0.01 4.61 -6.30
CA THR A 25 -1.07 5.63 -6.40
C THR A 25 -1.74 5.58 -7.77
N ARG A 26 -0.95 5.55 -8.86
CA ARG A 26 -1.48 5.42 -10.23
C ARG A 26 -2.22 4.10 -10.48
N ARG A 27 -1.82 3.03 -9.79
CA ARG A 27 -2.48 1.70 -9.85
C ARG A 27 -3.78 1.62 -9.04
N GLY A 28 -4.17 2.70 -8.35
CA GLY A 28 -5.39 2.79 -7.55
C GLY A 28 -5.19 2.45 -6.07
N HIS A 29 -3.95 2.34 -5.58
CA HIS A 29 -3.71 2.25 -4.15
C HIS A 29 -3.74 3.64 -3.50
N THR A 30 -4.44 3.75 -2.38
CA THR A 30 -4.46 4.94 -1.54
C THR A 30 -3.52 4.77 -0.35
N LYS A 31 -2.74 5.80 -0.02
CA LYS A 31 -1.90 5.79 1.18
C LYS A 31 -2.79 5.80 2.42
N SER A 32 -2.63 4.81 3.31
CA SER A 32 -3.41 4.72 4.55
C SER A 32 -2.71 5.48 5.69
N HIS A 33 -1.48 5.09 6.03
CA HIS A 33 -0.70 5.74 7.08
C HIS A 33 0.81 5.52 6.89
N ARG A 34 1.62 6.30 7.61
CA ARG A 34 3.07 6.12 7.71
C ARG A 34 3.41 5.69 9.14
N ALA A 35 4.33 4.76 9.28
CA ALA A 35 4.83 4.32 10.57
C ALA A 35 6.32 4.06 10.49
N GLU A 36 7.00 4.19 11.63
CA GLU A 36 8.37 3.74 11.78
C GLU A 36 8.36 2.34 12.42
N GLU A 37 8.90 1.36 11.71
CA GLU A 37 9.05 -0.01 12.22
C GLU A 37 10.52 -0.38 12.26
N ARG A 38 11.04 -0.70 13.45
CA ARG A 38 12.43 -1.16 13.62
C ARG A 38 13.47 -0.17 13.02
N GLY A 39 13.20 1.14 13.14
CA GLY A 39 14.02 2.21 12.58
C GLY A 39 13.84 2.46 11.07
N LEU A 40 12.93 1.74 10.40
CA LEU A 40 12.61 1.94 8.98
C LEU A 40 11.29 2.66 8.83
N ARG A 41 11.29 3.77 8.09
CA ARG A 41 10.07 4.51 7.77
C ARG A 41 9.31 3.81 6.66
N ARG A 42 8.06 3.44 6.93
CA ARG A 42 7.20 2.69 6.01
C ARG A 42 5.95 3.49 5.71
N ALA A 43 5.58 3.52 4.43
CA ALA A 43 4.32 4.02 3.95
C ALA A 43 3.43 2.84 3.59
N TYR A 44 2.27 2.75 4.25
CA TYR A 44 1.28 1.71 3.97
C TYR A 44 0.25 2.24 2.99
N MET A 45 -0.16 1.37 2.08
CA MET A 45 -1.14 1.67 1.05
C MET A 45 -2.14 0.52 0.94
N SER A 46 -3.36 0.84 0.55
CA SER A 46 -4.44 -0.11 0.35
C SER A 46 -5.15 0.16 -0.97
N LYS A 47 -5.62 -0.89 -1.63
CA LYS A 47 -6.52 -0.79 -2.80
C LYS A 47 -7.71 -1.71 -2.59
N ALA A 48 -8.91 -1.18 -2.72
CA ALA A 48 -10.12 -1.99 -2.70
C ALA A 48 -10.19 -2.91 -3.93
N LEU A 49 -10.75 -4.11 -3.75
CA LEU A 49 -10.92 -5.12 -4.81
C LEU A 49 -12.32 -5.14 -5.41
N ASP A 50 -13.16 -4.18 -5.02
CA ASP A 50 -14.53 -3.97 -5.52
C ASP A 50 -14.58 -3.86 -7.06
#